data_AF-A0A1U9JT93-F1
#
_entry.id   AF-A0A1U9JT93-F1
#
_cell.length_a   1.000
_cell.length_b   1.000
_cell.length_c   1.000
_cell.angle_alpha   90.00
_cell.angle_beta   90.00
_cell.angle_gamma   90.00
#
_symmetry.space_group_name_H-M   'P 1'
#
loop_
_entity.id
_entity.type
_entity.pdbx_description
1 polymer ?
#
loop_
_entity_poly.entity_id
_entity_poly.type
_entity_poly.pdbx_seq_one_letter_code
_entity_poly.pdbx_strand_id
1 'polypeptide(L)'
;MVNPFKYLIPRRWRSKAVTIPVVRLQGMITTESSTPFKSGLSLGSCAESLEKAFEHKHSPAVALVINSPGGSPVQSRLIFRRIRDLAEENKKQVLVFVEDVAASGGYMIACAGDEIYADPSSVVGSIGVVSGGFGFAGLLKKIGVERRVYTAGKNKVSLDPFQPAKDADIKHLKALQLEIHEVFINLVKERRGGKLADDDDLFTGMFWTAITGQTLGLVDGLGDVRSTLKARYGEKTELKLIAASRGLLGRKPPGGIAVEAVEALVHSAEERSTYARYGL
;
A
#
# COMPACT_ATOMS: atom_id res chain seq x y z
N MET A 1 -36.00 -5.93 30.35
CA MET A 1 -35.60 -6.83 31.46
C MET A 1 -34.20 -7.33 31.21
N VAL A 2 -33.22 -6.84 31.99
CA VAL A 2 -31.83 -7.29 31.91
C VAL A 2 -31.75 -8.63 32.64
N ASN A 3 -31.46 -9.72 31.92
CA ASN A 3 -31.40 -11.06 32.50
C ASN A 3 -30.16 -11.17 33.42
N PRO A 4 -30.32 -11.32 34.75
CA PRO A 4 -29.23 -11.25 35.72
C PRO A 4 -28.30 -12.48 35.68
N PHE A 5 -28.63 -13.52 34.91
CA PHE A 5 -27.86 -14.77 34.85
C PHE A 5 -26.71 -14.80 33.81
N LYS A 6 -26.50 -13.73 33.03
CA LYS A 6 -25.46 -13.69 31.97
C LYS A 6 -24.02 -13.71 32.51
N TYR A 7 -23.84 -13.50 33.82
CA TYR A 7 -22.55 -13.46 34.50
C TYR A 7 -22.15 -14.78 35.19
N LEU A 8 -23.02 -15.80 35.18
CA LEU A 8 -22.79 -17.08 35.87
C LEU A 8 -22.29 -18.22 34.97
N ILE A 9 -22.10 -17.98 33.67
CA ILE A 9 -21.58 -19.01 32.76
C ILE A 9 -20.04 -19.02 32.82
N PRO A 10 -19.39 -20.13 33.22
CA PRO A 10 -17.94 -20.26 33.24
C PRO A 10 -17.34 -19.88 31.89
N ARG A 11 -16.16 -19.23 31.87
CA ARG A 11 -15.47 -18.81 30.64
C ARG A 11 -15.26 -19.97 29.64
N ARG A 12 -15.24 -21.22 30.12
CA ARG A 12 -15.18 -22.46 29.34
C ARG A 12 -16.45 -22.79 28.53
N TRP A 13 -17.62 -22.25 28.89
CA TRP A 13 -18.92 -22.54 28.27
C TRP A 13 -19.48 -21.35 27.46
N ARG A 14 -18.75 -20.23 27.39
CA ARG A 14 -19.04 -19.18 26.40
C ARG A 14 -18.52 -19.64 25.05
N SER A 15 -19.34 -19.54 23.99
CA SER A 15 -18.87 -19.68 22.60
C SER A 15 -17.59 -18.86 22.44
N LYS A 16 -16.44 -19.49 22.23
CA LYS A 16 -15.16 -18.79 22.06
C LYS A 16 -15.35 -17.81 20.89
N ALA A 17 -15.29 -16.52 21.17
CA ALA A 17 -15.26 -15.51 20.14
C ALA A 17 -14.03 -15.79 19.25
N VAL A 18 -14.24 -15.84 17.93
CA VAL A 18 -13.12 -15.92 16.99
C VAL A 18 -12.41 -14.58 17.03
N THR A 19 -11.10 -14.58 17.26
CA THR A 19 -10.28 -13.37 17.21
C THR A 19 -9.56 -13.32 15.88
N ILE A 20 -9.72 -12.24 15.12
CA ILE A 20 -9.02 -12.00 13.85
C ILE A 20 -8.00 -10.88 14.07
N PRO A 21 -6.69 -11.13 13.92
CA PRO A 21 -5.68 -10.09 13.95
C PRO A 21 -5.84 -9.19 12.71
N VAL A 22 -5.78 -7.88 12.93
CA VAL A 22 -5.93 -6.86 11.91
C VAL A 22 -4.64 -6.04 11.83
N VAL A 23 -4.05 -5.93 10.64
CA VAL A 23 -2.88 -5.07 10.39
C VAL A 23 -3.31 -3.94 9.44
N ARG A 24 -2.98 -2.70 9.79
CA ARG A 24 -3.19 -1.54 8.91
C ARG A 24 -1.93 -1.27 8.11
N LEU A 25 -2.05 -1.19 6.79
CA LEU A 25 -1.00 -0.84 5.85
C LEU A 25 -1.40 0.48 5.18
N GLN A 26 -0.86 1.58 5.68
CA GLN A 26 -1.34 2.93 5.36
C GLN A 26 -0.22 3.84 4.88
N GLY A 27 -0.58 4.75 3.97
CA GLY A 27 0.31 5.80 3.48
C GLY A 27 1.01 5.45 2.16
N MET A 28 1.83 6.37 1.71
CA MET A 28 2.66 6.18 0.51
C MET A 28 3.71 5.09 0.74
N ILE A 29 3.95 4.26 -0.27
CA ILE A 29 4.95 3.19 -0.22
C ILE A 29 6.32 3.77 -0.57
N THR A 30 7.25 3.84 0.38
CA THR A 30 8.53 4.54 0.20
C THR A 30 9.72 3.59 0.36
N THR A 31 10.86 3.93 -0.25
CA THR A 31 12.10 3.14 -0.16
C THR A 31 12.83 3.31 1.18
N GLU A 32 12.51 4.36 1.93
CA GLU A 32 13.15 4.64 3.22
C GLU A 32 12.36 4.04 4.38
N SER A 33 13.07 3.58 5.41
CA SER A 33 12.45 3.20 6.68
C SER A 33 11.78 4.43 7.30
N SER A 34 10.56 4.27 7.77
CA SER A 34 9.83 5.31 8.51
C SER A 34 10.67 5.80 9.69
N THR A 35 11.13 7.06 9.64
CA THR A 35 11.66 7.76 10.81
C THR A 35 10.49 8.10 11.74
N PRO A 36 10.72 8.49 13.01
CA PRO A 36 9.62 8.89 13.92
C PRO A 36 8.69 9.98 13.37
N PHE A 37 9.12 10.66 12.30
CA PHE A 37 8.42 11.77 11.66
C PHE A 37 8.12 11.54 10.17
N LYS A 38 8.54 10.41 9.57
CA LYS A 38 8.20 10.00 8.19
C LYS A 38 7.22 8.82 8.21
N SER A 39 5.95 9.08 7.88
CA SER A 39 4.91 8.05 7.73
C SER A 39 4.93 7.44 6.34
N GLY A 40 5.94 6.59 6.06
CA GLY A 40 6.02 5.80 4.83
C GLY A 40 5.78 4.32 5.08
N LEU A 41 5.01 3.67 4.21
CA LEU A 41 4.84 2.22 4.20
C LEU A 41 6.05 1.57 3.50
N SER A 42 6.75 0.69 4.19
CA SER A 42 7.83 -0.12 3.64
C SER A 42 7.84 -1.48 4.34
N LEU A 43 8.54 -2.46 3.78
CA LEU A 43 8.65 -3.77 4.44
C LEU A 43 9.22 -3.63 5.86
N GLY A 44 10.22 -2.76 6.03
CA GLY A 44 10.82 -2.50 7.34
C GLY A 44 9.84 -1.91 8.36
N SER A 45 8.87 -1.10 7.93
CA SER A 45 7.90 -0.51 8.86
C SER A 45 6.73 -1.41 9.22
N CYS A 46 6.37 -2.40 8.36
CA CYS A 46 5.24 -3.29 8.61
C CYS A 46 5.61 -4.73 9.00
N ALA A 47 6.87 -5.18 8.81
CA ALA A 47 7.28 -6.57 9.01
C ALA A 47 6.91 -7.12 10.40
N GLU A 48 7.24 -6.41 11.48
CA GLU A 48 6.95 -6.86 12.85
C GLU A 48 5.44 -7.03 13.11
N SER A 49 4.62 -6.13 12.56
CA SER A 49 3.16 -6.21 12.72
C SER A 49 2.57 -7.37 11.93
N LEU A 50 3.10 -7.62 10.74
CA LEU A 50 2.73 -8.77 9.93
C LEU A 50 3.08 -10.07 10.67
N GLU A 51 4.32 -10.23 11.11
CA GLU A 51 4.78 -11.40 11.86
C GLU A 51 3.88 -11.71 13.07
N LYS A 52 3.64 -10.71 13.93
CA LYS A 52 2.73 -10.85 15.09
C LYS A 52 1.31 -11.25 14.72
N ALA A 53 0.79 -10.76 13.59
CA ALA A 53 -0.55 -11.12 13.13
C ALA A 53 -0.60 -12.59 12.67
N PHE A 54 0.39 -13.02 11.89
CA PHE A 54 0.45 -14.39 11.39
C PHE A 54 0.77 -15.42 12.48
N GLU A 55 1.52 -15.06 13.53
CA GLU A 55 1.79 -15.93 14.69
C GLU A 55 0.56 -16.19 15.60
N HIS A 56 -0.56 -15.51 15.37
CA HIS A 56 -1.76 -15.63 16.22
C HIS A 56 -2.44 -17.01 16.10
N LYS A 57 -2.01 -18.00 16.89
CA LYS A 57 -2.33 -19.45 16.76
C LYS A 57 -3.81 -19.82 16.60
N HIS A 58 -4.73 -19.10 17.24
CA HIS A 58 -6.15 -19.44 17.24
C HIS A 58 -6.98 -18.68 16.21
N SER A 59 -6.33 -17.95 15.29
CA SER A 59 -7.04 -17.22 14.25
C SER A 59 -7.03 -17.98 12.93
N PRO A 60 -8.20 -18.19 12.29
CA PRO A 60 -8.27 -18.83 10.98
C PRO A 60 -7.78 -17.94 9.83
N ALA A 61 -7.70 -16.62 10.04
CA ALA A 61 -7.33 -15.66 9.01
C ALA A 61 -6.54 -14.47 9.59
N VAL A 62 -5.88 -13.71 8.73
CA VAL A 62 -5.35 -12.38 9.02
C VAL A 62 -6.12 -11.38 8.17
N ALA A 63 -6.58 -10.29 8.77
CA ALA A 63 -7.17 -9.17 8.04
C ALA A 63 -6.13 -8.08 7.80
N LEU A 64 -5.98 -7.66 6.55
CA LEU A 64 -5.13 -6.53 6.17
C LEU A 64 -6.02 -5.38 5.73
N VAL A 65 -5.87 -4.22 6.37
CA VAL A 65 -6.59 -3.00 6.01
C VAL A 65 -5.63 -2.10 5.25
N ILE A 66 -5.90 -1.87 3.97
CA ILE A 66 -5.02 -1.12 3.06
C ILE A 66 -5.65 0.24 2.76
N ASN A 67 -4.84 1.28 2.96
CA ASN A 67 -5.15 2.64 2.50
C ASN A 67 -3.87 3.26 1.94
N SER A 68 -3.61 3.04 0.65
CA SER A 68 -2.37 3.45 0.01
C SER A 68 -2.57 3.84 -1.46
N PRO A 69 -2.05 5.01 -1.89
CA PRO A 69 -2.07 5.44 -3.27
C PRO A 69 -0.98 4.73 -4.11
N GLY A 70 -0.16 3.87 -3.49
CA GLY A 70 0.98 3.22 -4.11
C GLY A 70 2.31 3.89 -3.76
N GLY A 71 3.31 3.70 -4.63
CA GLY A 71 4.66 4.21 -4.44
C GLY A 71 5.70 3.26 -5.03
N SER A 72 6.75 2.96 -4.26
CA SER A 72 7.88 2.13 -4.71
C SER A 72 7.44 0.74 -5.19
N PRO A 73 7.73 0.35 -6.45
CA PRO A 73 7.37 -0.98 -6.96
C PRO A 73 8.11 -2.09 -6.23
N VAL A 74 9.37 -1.83 -5.81
CA VAL A 74 10.18 -2.81 -5.08
C VAL A 74 9.59 -3.08 -3.69
N GLN A 75 9.27 -2.03 -2.93
CA GLN A 75 8.73 -2.19 -1.58
C GLN A 75 7.33 -2.81 -1.62
N SER A 76 6.51 -2.44 -2.60
CA SER A 76 5.20 -3.07 -2.82
C SER A 76 5.34 -4.59 -3.03
N ARG A 77 6.29 -5.03 -3.88
CA ARG A 77 6.57 -6.45 -4.12
C ARG A 77 7.14 -7.17 -2.88
N LEU A 78 8.01 -6.51 -2.12
CA LEU A 78 8.59 -7.09 -0.91
C LEU A 78 7.52 -7.32 0.17
N ILE A 79 6.63 -6.35 0.38
CA ILE A 79 5.50 -6.48 1.30
C ILE A 79 4.55 -7.58 0.82
N PHE A 80 4.19 -7.58 -0.48
CA PHE A 80 3.38 -8.63 -1.09
C PHE A 80 3.96 -10.03 -0.82
N ARG A 81 5.25 -10.24 -1.12
CA ARG A 81 5.94 -11.53 -0.91
C ARG A 81 5.90 -11.92 0.55
N ARG A 82 6.26 -11.00 1.47
CA ARG A 82 6.28 -11.30 2.90
C ARG A 82 4.90 -11.74 3.43
N ILE A 83 3.82 -11.11 2.96
CA ILE A 83 2.45 -11.52 3.31
C ILE A 83 2.14 -12.94 2.83
N ARG A 84 2.64 -13.33 1.64
CA ARG A 84 2.44 -14.67 1.08
C ARG A 84 3.28 -15.73 1.77
N ASP A 85 4.56 -15.46 2.00
CA ASP A 85 5.44 -16.33 2.77
C ASP A 85 4.83 -16.62 4.15
N LEU A 86 4.43 -15.57 4.88
CA LEU A 86 3.83 -15.72 6.22
C LEU A 86 2.52 -16.49 6.20
N ALA A 87 1.70 -16.31 5.16
CA ALA A 87 0.43 -17.02 5.05
C ALA A 87 0.61 -18.51 4.75
N GLU A 88 1.58 -18.86 3.91
CA GLU A 88 1.94 -20.25 3.62
C GLU A 88 2.55 -20.92 4.86
N GLU A 89 3.55 -20.28 5.48
CA GLU A 89 4.21 -20.76 6.70
C GLU A 89 3.22 -21.03 7.83
N ASN A 90 2.24 -20.14 8.02
CA ASN A 90 1.27 -20.23 9.11
C ASN A 90 -0.07 -20.87 8.70
N LYS A 91 -0.23 -21.24 7.42
CA LYS A 91 -1.46 -21.81 6.84
C LYS A 91 -2.70 -20.98 7.15
N LYS A 92 -2.61 -19.66 6.93
CA LYS A 92 -3.68 -18.71 7.23
C LYS A 92 -4.23 -18.07 5.96
N GLN A 93 -5.55 -17.91 5.94
CA GLN A 93 -6.20 -17.11 4.93
C GLN A 93 -5.88 -15.62 5.16
N VAL A 94 -5.70 -14.87 4.09
CA VAL A 94 -5.50 -13.41 4.13
C VAL A 94 -6.70 -12.72 3.49
N LEU A 95 -7.37 -11.90 4.30
CA LEU A 95 -8.52 -11.10 3.89
C LEU A 95 -8.07 -9.65 3.80
N VAL A 96 -8.12 -9.08 2.61
CA VAL A 96 -7.76 -7.68 2.38
C VAL A 96 -9.02 -6.83 2.40
N PHE A 97 -8.93 -5.67 3.04
CA PHE A 97 -9.98 -4.65 3.10
C PHE A 97 -9.37 -3.32 2.65
N VAL A 98 -9.88 -2.78 1.56
CA VAL A 98 -9.51 -1.46 1.05
C VAL A 98 -10.36 -0.41 1.76
N GLU A 99 -9.72 0.60 2.36
CA GLU A 99 -10.41 1.80 2.86
C GLU A 99 -10.60 2.79 1.71
N ASP A 100 -9.99 3.97 1.74
CA ASP A 100 -10.23 4.98 0.70
C ASP A 100 -9.60 4.57 -0.64
N VAL A 101 -8.38 4.04 -0.62
CA VAL A 101 -7.65 3.69 -1.84
C VAL A 101 -6.71 2.50 -1.67
N ALA A 102 -6.68 1.62 -2.67
CA ALA A 102 -5.61 0.66 -2.90
C ALA A 102 -5.26 0.67 -4.38
N ALA A 103 -4.35 1.58 -4.75
CA ALA A 103 -4.01 1.87 -6.13
C ALA A 103 -2.51 1.68 -6.39
N SER A 104 -2.14 1.31 -7.62
CA SER A 104 -0.74 1.07 -8.03
C SER A 104 -0.05 0.09 -7.07
N GLY A 105 1.05 0.47 -6.42
CA GLY A 105 1.71 -0.34 -5.40
C GLY A 105 0.79 -0.81 -4.25
N GLY A 106 -0.23 -0.02 -3.89
CA GLY A 106 -1.24 -0.41 -2.89
C GLY A 106 -2.10 -1.57 -3.39
N TYR A 107 -2.50 -1.55 -4.66
CA TYR A 107 -3.22 -2.67 -5.28
C TYR A 107 -2.33 -3.91 -5.42
N MET A 108 -1.04 -3.72 -5.69
CA MET A 108 -0.07 -4.83 -5.69
C MET A 108 -0.01 -5.55 -4.33
N ILE A 109 -0.02 -4.80 -3.22
CA ILE A 109 -0.12 -5.38 -1.88
C ILE A 109 -1.48 -6.04 -1.67
N ALA A 110 -2.58 -5.43 -2.15
CA ALA A 110 -3.92 -6.00 -2.04
C ALA A 110 -4.05 -7.37 -2.72
N CYS A 111 -3.34 -7.61 -3.83
CA CYS A 111 -3.26 -8.91 -4.49
C CYS A 111 -2.62 -10.02 -3.62
N ALA A 112 -1.98 -9.68 -2.49
CA ALA A 112 -1.56 -10.67 -1.50
C ALA A 112 -2.74 -11.27 -0.74
N GLY A 113 -3.94 -10.68 -0.80
CA GLY A 113 -5.16 -11.29 -0.27
C GLY A 113 -5.55 -12.56 -1.02
N ASP A 114 -6.19 -13.48 -0.32
CA ASP A 114 -6.98 -14.55 -0.94
C ASP A 114 -8.34 -14.02 -1.39
N GLU A 115 -8.86 -13.03 -0.64
CA GLU A 115 -10.04 -12.25 -0.97
C GLU A 115 -9.78 -10.76 -0.68
N ILE A 116 -10.29 -9.89 -1.56
CA ILE A 116 -10.19 -8.43 -1.49
C ILE A 116 -11.60 -7.86 -1.35
N TYR A 117 -11.84 -7.13 -0.27
CA TYR A 117 -13.06 -6.39 0.00
C TYR A 117 -12.79 -4.90 -0.04
N ALA A 118 -13.79 -4.11 -0.39
CA ALA A 118 -13.67 -2.66 -0.45
C ALA A 118 -15.02 -1.98 -0.19
N ASP A 119 -15.01 -0.75 0.32
CA ASP A 119 -16.22 0.09 0.32
C ASP A 119 -16.64 0.38 -1.13
N PRO A 120 -17.94 0.49 -1.46
CA PRO A 120 -18.38 0.85 -2.82
C PRO A 120 -17.68 2.09 -3.41
N SER A 121 -17.27 3.03 -2.56
CA SER A 121 -16.60 4.28 -2.94
C SER A 121 -15.07 4.18 -2.95
N SER A 122 -14.49 3.08 -2.47
CA SER A 122 -13.04 2.86 -2.48
C SER A 122 -12.49 2.89 -3.91
N VAL A 123 -11.29 3.44 -4.07
CA VAL A 123 -10.58 3.46 -5.35
C VAL A 123 -9.59 2.29 -5.44
N VAL A 124 -9.67 1.51 -6.52
CA VAL A 124 -8.79 0.35 -6.78
C VAL A 124 -8.22 0.38 -8.19
N GLY A 125 -7.19 -0.43 -8.44
CA GLY A 125 -6.54 -0.54 -9.74
C GLY A 125 -5.30 0.34 -9.85
N SER A 126 -5.25 1.23 -10.85
CA SER A 126 -4.07 2.01 -11.22
C SER A 126 -2.86 1.11 -11.52
N ILE A 127 -3.09 0.01 -12.24
CA ILE A 127 -2.07 -0.97 -12.59
C ILE A 127 -1.22 -0.39 -13.72
N GLY A 128 -0.07 0.17 -13.35
CA GLY A 128 0.83 0.86 -14.27
C GLY A 128 2.07 1.39 -13.55
N VAL A 129 3.01 1.90 -14.34
CA VAL A 129 4.28 2.46 -13.87
C VAL A 129 4.45 3.86 -14.42
N VAL A 130 4.75 4.81 -13.55
CA VAL A 130 4.96 6.21 -13.92
C VAL A 130 6.29 6.72 -13.37
N SER A 131 6.90 7.64 -14.11
CA SER A 131 7.99 8.49 -13.65
C SER A 131 7.64 9.90 -14.07
N GLY A 132 7.85 10.87 -13.19
CA GLY A 132 7.47 12.27 -13.41
C GLY A 132 8.49 13.21 -12.80
N GLY A 133 8.60 14.40 -13.38
CA GLY A 133 9.50 15.45 -12.93
C GLY A 133 9.35 16.70 -13.81
N PHE A 134 10.10 17.74 -13.46
CA PHE A 134 10.09 19.01 -14.18
C PHE A 134 11.38 19.22 -14.97
N GLY A 135 11.27 19.88 -16.13
CA GLY A 135 12.41 20.36 -16.90
C GLY A 135 12.63 21.86 -16.67
N PHE A 136 13.86 22.27 -16.34
CA PHE A 136 14.21 23.64 -15.99
C PHE A 136 15.16 24.32 -16.98
N ALA A 137 15.58 23.64 -18.05
CA ALA A 137 16.52 24.19 -19.04
C ALA A 137 16.10 25.57 -19.58
N GLY A 138 14.81 25.76 -19.86
CA GLY A 138 14.26 27.04 -20.31
C GLY A 138 14.28 28.13 -19.24
N LEU A 139 14.09 27.76 -17.97
CA LEU A 139 14.16 28.70 -16.84
C LEU A 139 15.60 29.19 -16.64
N LEU A 140 16.58 28.26 -16.59
CA LEU A 140 18.00 28.60 -16.42
C LEU A 140 18.47 29.59 -17.49
N LYS A 141 18.09 29.36 -18.75
CA LYS A 141 18.39 30.27 -19.86
C LYS A 141 17.82 31.67 -19.64
N LYS A 142 16.59 31.77 -19.12
CA LYS A 142 15.92 33.07 -18.86
C LYS A 142 16.58 33.86 -17.73
N ILE A 143 17.07 33.18 -16.69
CA ILE A 143 17.68 33.83 -15.52
C ILE A 143 19.21 33.95 -15.62
N GLY A 144 19.80 33.58 -16.77
CA GLY A 144 21.24 33.71 -17.01
C GLY A 144 22.10 32.70 -16.24
N VAL A 145 21.54 31.58 -15.78
CA VAL A 145 22.27 30.54 -15.05
C VAL A 145 22.76 29.46 -16.02
N GLU A 146 24.05 29.16 -15.98
CA GLU A 146 24.68 28.12 -16.80
C GLU A 146 24.86 26.81 -16.00
N ARG A 147 24.37 25.70 -16.53
CA ARG A 147 24.57 24.37 -15.95
C ARG A 147 25.86 23.73 -16.49
N ARG A 148 26.90 23.64 -15.66
CA ARG A 148 28.16 22.95 -15.98
C ARG A 148 28.24 21.56 -15.33
N VAL A 149 28.46 20.52 -16.13
CA VAL A 149 28.48 19.13 -15.66
C VAL A 149 29.62 18.37 -16.32
N TYR A 150 30.39 17.63 -15.51
CA TYR A 150 31.48 16.78 -15.96
C TYR A 150 31.25 15.38 -15.40
N THR A 151 31.24 14.35 -16.25
CA THR A 151 30.96 12.97 -15.83
C THR A 151 31.91 11.96 -16.44
N ALA A 152 32.21 10.92 -15.68
CA ALA A 152 32.70 9.65 -16.21
C ALA A 152 31.51 8.71 -16.48
N GLY A 153 31.47 8.14 -17.70
CA GLY A 153 30.37 7.30 -18.18
C GLY A 153 29.35 8.07 -19.03
N LYS A 154 29.01 7.52 -20.21
CA LYS A 154 28.22 8.20 -21.25
C LYS A 154 26.82 8.63 -20.79
N ASN A 155 26.20 7.87 -19.89
CA ASN A 155 24.80 8.03 -19.48
C ASN A 155 24.66 8.49 -18.02
N LYS A 156 25.75 8.99 -17.39
CA LYS A 156 25.76 9.28 -15.94
C LYS A 156 24.94 10.52 -15.55
N VAL A 157 24.47 11.27 -16.53
CA VAL A 157 23.57 12.44 -16.42
C VAL A 157 22.33 12.29 -17.29
N SER A 158 21.94 11.05 -17.59
CA SER A 158 20.68 10.79 -18.28
C SER A 158 19.51 11.35 -17.46
N LEU A 159 18.53 11.93 -18.16
CA LEU A 159 17.34 12.55 -17.55
C LEU A 159 17.65 13.73 -16.59
N ASP A 160 18.77 14.43 -16.77
CA ASP A 160 19.06 15.66 -15.99
C ASP A 160 17.97 16.73 -16.24
N PRO A 161 17.21 17.15 -15.21
CA PRO A 161 16.12 18.11 -15.36
C PRO A 161 16.61 19.51 -15.79
N PHE A 162 17.91 19.80 -15.66
CA PHE A 162 18.51 21.06 -16.06
C PHE A 162 19.03 21.06 -17.51
N GLN A 163 18.90 19.95 -18.23
CA GLN A 163 19.20 19.83 -19.65
C GLN A 163 17.94 19.58 -20.48
N PRO A 164 17.95 19.87 -21.80
CA PRO A 164 16.91 19.39 -22.70
C PRO A 164 16.82 17.86 -22.66
N ALA A 165 15.61 17.32 -22.68
CA ALA A 165 15.39 15.88 -22.70
C ALA A 165 15.98 15.26 -23.98
N LYS A 166 16.60 14.09 -23.84
CA LYS A 166 17.18 13.32 -24.96
C LYS A 166 16.28 12.13 -25.28
N ASP A 167 15.97 11.94 -26.56
CA ASP A 167 15.13 10.83 -27.02
C ASP A 167 15.69 9.46 -26.62
N ALA A 168 17.03 9.31 -26.60
CA ALA A 168 17.69 8.08 -26.16
C ALA A 168 17.44 7.78 -24.68
N ASP A 169 17.49 8.79 -23.81
CA ASP A 169 17.21 8.65 -22.37
C ASP A 169 15.73 8.30 -22.14
N ILE A 170 14.82 8.95 -22.88
CA ILE A 170 13.39 8.67 -22.82
C ILE A 170 13.09 7.24 -23.28
N LYS A 171 13.70 6.80 -24.38
CA LYS A 171 13.54 5.43 -24.90
C LYS A 171 14.02 4.39 -23.89
N HIS A 172 15.18 4.65 -23.25
CA HIS A 172 15.70 3.77 -22.21
C HIS A 172 14.77 3.71 -20.98
N LEU A 173 14.28 4.87 -20.50
CA LEU A 173 13.34 4.93 -19.39
C LEU A 173 12.04 4.17 -19.69
N LYS A 174 11.48 4.35 -20.89
CA LYS A 174 10.27 3.63 -21.32
C LYS A 174 10.47 2.13 -21.34
N ALA A 175 11.61 1.66 -21.86
CA ALA A 175 11.93 0.23 -21.86
C ALA A 175 11.96 -0.34 -20.43
N LEU A 176 12.64 0.36 -19.50
CA LEU A 176 12.66 0.00 -18.08
C LEU A 176 11.26 -0.01 -17.45
N GLN A 177 10.41 0.97 -17.78
CA GLN A 177 9.04 1.02 -17.28
C GLN A 177 8.19 -0.14 -17.79
N LEU A 178 8.36 -0.54 -19.05
CA LEU A 178 7.66 -1.69 -19.64
C LEU A 178 8.03 -2.99 -18.93
N GLU A 179 9.30 -3.21 -18.63
CA GLU A 179 9.76 -4.38 -17.86
C GLU A 179 9.13 -4.42 -16.46
N ILE A 180 9.11 -3.30 -15.73
CA ILE A 180 8.48 -3.22 -14.41
C ILE A 180 6.96 -3.43 -14.51
N HIS A 181 6.35 -2.87 -15.55
CA HIS A 181 4.91 -2.98 -15.76
C HIS A 181 4.50 -4.44 -16.05
N GLU A 182 5.25 -5.15 -16.89
CA GLU A 182 5.02 -6.57 -17.17
C GLU A 182 5.10 -7.42 -15.89
N VAL A 183 6.08 -7.14 -15.02
CA VAL A 183 6.19 -7.79 -13.71
C VAL A 183 4.94 -7.54 -12.83
N PHE A 184 4.32 -6.36 -12.93
CA PHE A 184 3.10 -6.04 -12.22
C PHE A 184 1.88 -6.74 -12.83
N ILE A 185 1.72 -6.71 -14.16
CA ILE A 185 0.65 -7.42 -14.89
C ILE A 185 0.67 -8.90 -14.52
N ASN A 186 1.84 -9.54 -14.58
CA ASN A 186 1.99 -10.96 -14.30
C ASN A 186 1.58 -11.28 -12.86
N LEU A 187 1.97 -10.45 -11.89
CA LEU A 187 1.55 -10.61 -10.49
C LEU A 187 0.03 -10.51 -10.33
N VAL A 188 -0.61 -9.53 -10.97
CA VAL A 188 -2.06 -9.35 -10.89
C VAL A 188 -2.79 -10.53 -11.54
N LYS A 189 -2.37 -10.94 -12.74
CA LYS A 189 -2.94 -12.09 -13.45
C LYS A 189 -2.81 -13.38 -12.64
N GLU A 190 -1.65 -13.63 -12.04
CA GLU A 190 -1.42 -14.80 -11.19
C GLU A 190 -2.36 -14.81 -9.98
N ARG A 191 -2.52 -13.67 -9.30
CA ARG A 191 -3.24 -13.58 -8.03
C ARG A 191 -4.74 -13.43 -8.16
N ARG A 192 -5.20 -12.72 -9.18
CA ARG A 192 -6.64 -12.61 -9.50
C ARG A 192 -7.10 -13.83 -10.28
N GLY A 193 -6.20 -14.59 -10.91
CA GLY A 193 -6.51 -15.81 -11.65
C GLY A 193 -7.57 -15.55 -12.71
N GLY A 194 -8.52 -16.48 -12.86
CA GLY A 194 -9.64 -16.34 -13.79
C GLY A 194 -10.75 -15.36 -13.38
N LYS A 195 -10.51 -14.51 -12.37
CA LYS A 195 -11.52 -13.53 -11.90
C LYS A 195 -11.56 -12.27 -12.76
N LEU A 196 -10.45 -11.92 -13.42
CA LEU A 196 -10.34 -10.68 -14.20
C LEU A 196 -11.27 -10.75 -15.42
N ALA A 197 -11.97 -9.65 -15.67
CA ALA A 197 -12.69 -9.48 -16.92
C ALA A 197 -11.72 -9.37 -18.11
N ASP A 198 -12.23 -9.65 -19.31
CA ASP A 198 -11.52 -9.35 -20.55
C ASP A 198 -11.76 -7.89 -20.92
N ASP A 199 -10.87 -7.01 -20.47
CA ASP A 199 -10.99 -5.56 -20.60
C ASP A 199 -9.60 -4.96 -20.86
N ASP A 200 -9.50 -4.19 -21.95
CA ASP A 200 -8.25 -3.60 -22.43
C ASP A 200 -7.68 -2.54 -21.48
N ASP A 201 -8.51 -1.93 -20.63
CA ASP A 201 -8.11 -0.86 -19.72
C ASP A 201 -7.53 -1.36 -18.39
N LEU A 202 -7.64 -2.65 -18.08
CA LEU A 202 -7.17 -3.23 -16.82
C LEU A 202 -5.69 -2.92 -16.50
N PHE A 203 -4.86 -2.84 -17.53
CA PHE A 203 -3.42 -2.67 -17.42
C PHE A 203 -2.93 -1.37 -18.05
N THR A 204 -3.78 -0.36 -18.22
CA THR A 204 -3.37 0.93 -18.80
C THR A 204 -2.97 1.96 -17.74
N GLY A 205 -3.15 1.64 -16.46
CA GLY A 205 -2.99 2.57 -15.34
C GLY A 205 -4.30 3.25 -14.91
N MET A 206 -5.44 2.88 -15.51
CA MET A 206 -6.76 3.34 -15.08
C MET A 206 -7.12 2.81 -13.69
N PHE A 207 -8.02 3.52 -13.02
CA PHE A 207 -8.53 3.18 -11.69
C PHE A 207 -10.04 3.33 -11.64
N TRP A 208 -10.66 2.61 -10.71
CA TRP A 208 -12.11 2.44 -10.64
C TRP A 208 -12.58 2.48 -9.19
N THR A 209 -13.87 2.77 -9.01
CA THR A 209 -14.55 2.49 -7.75
C THR A 209 -14.61 0.98 -7.50
N ALA A 210 -14.81 0.55 -6.26
CA ALA A 210 -14.95 -0.87 -5.95
C ALA A 210 -16.16 -1.52 -6.65
N ILE A 211 -17.22 -0.77 -6.94
CA ILE A 211 -18.39 -1.27 -7.69
C ILE A 211 -17.94 -1.77 -9.06
N THR A 212 -17.24 -0.94 -9.84
CA THR A 212 -16.70 -1.33 -11.14
C THR A 212 -15.51 -2.29 -10.97
N GLY A 213 -14.72 -2.12 -9.92
CA GLY A 213 -13.66 -3.05 -9.57
C GLY A 213 -14.18 -4.48 -9.36
N GLN A 214 -15.38 -4.66 -8.82
CA GLN A 214 -15.98 -5.97 -8.64
C GLN A 214 -16.38 -6.58 -9.99
N THR A 215 -16.96 -5.79 -10.90
CA THR A 215 -17.32 -6.26 -12.24
C THR A 215 -16.10 -6.61 -13.08
N LEU A 216 -14.99 -5.90 -12.89
CA LEU A 216 -13.70 -6.16 -13.54
C LEU A 216 -12.88 -7.28 -12.88
N GLY A 217 -13.33 -7.80 -11.73
CA GLY A 217 -12.62 -8.83 -10.98
C GLY A 217 -11.43 -8.32 -10.18
N LEU A 218 -11.31 -7.01 -9.96
CA LEU A 218 -10.26 -6.38 -9.15
C LEU A 218 -10.52 -6.54 -7.64
N VAL A 219 -11.77 -6.64 -7.22
CA VAL A 219 -12.19 -6.98 -5.84
C VAL A 219 -13.17 -8.14 -5.86
N ASP A 220 -13.28 -8.85 -4.74
CA ASP A 220 -14.14 -10.03 -4.57
C ASP A 220 -15.49 -9.66 -3.95
N GLY A 221 -15.55 -8.60 -3.14
CA GLY A 221 -16.78 -8.19 -2.49
C GLY A 221 -16.78 -6.72 -2.07
N LEU A 222 -17.99 -6.21 -1.84
CA LEU A 222 -18.21 -4.89 -1.27
C LEU A 222 -18.48 -5.02 0.23
N GLY A 223 -17.79 -4.22 1.05
CA GLY A 223 -17.99 -4.22 2.50
C GLY A 223 -16.79 -3.73 3.30
N ASP A 224 -17.01 -3.49 4.59
CA ASP A 224 -15.98 -3.08 5.54
C ASP A 224 -15.46 -4.26 6.37
N VAL A 225 -14.29 -4.07 6.99
CA VAL A 225 -13.62 -5.09 7.80
C VAL A 225 -14.49 -5.62 8.96
N ARG A 226 -15.30 -4.78 9.60
CA ARG A 226 -16.07 -5.17 10.78
C ARG A 226 -17.31 -5.97 10.37
N SER A 227 -18.09 -5.49 9.41
CA SER A 227 -19.30 -6.18 8.95
C SER A 227 -18.95 -7.51 8.28
N THR A 228 -17.94 -7.53 7.41
CA THR A 228 -17.51 -8.73 6.68
C THR A 228 -17.01 -9.83 7.61
N LEU A 229 -16.14 -9.49 8.57
CA LEU A 229 -15.61 -10.48 9.52
C LEU A 229 -16.68 -11.00 10.47
N LYS A 230 -17.64 -10.16 10.89
CA LYS A 230 -18.76 -10.60 11.74
C LYS A 230 -19.74 -11.48 11.01
N ALA A 231 -20.06 -11.15 9.75
CA ALA A 231 -20.90 -11.99 8.90
C ALA A 231 -20.25 -13.38 8.69
N ARG A 232 -18.93 -13.42 8.48
CA ARG A 232 -18.19 -14.66 8.22
C ARG A 232 -17.92 -15.53 9.45
N TYR A 233 -17.46 -14.92 10.55
CA TYR A 233 -16.98 -15.66 11.73
C TYR A 233 -17.92 -15.52 12.95
N GLY A 234 -19.05 -14.82 12.80
CA GLY A 234 -20.10 -14.65 13.79
C GLY A 234 -20.09 -13.28 14.47
N GLU A 235 -21.25 -12.87 15.01
CA GLU A 235 -21.46 -11.54 15.60
C GLU A 235 -20.52 -11.18 16.76
N LYS A 236 -19.98 -12.20 17.43
CA LYS A 236 -19.05 -12.07 18.56
C LYS A 236 -17.58 -12.00 18.12
N THR A 237 -17.29 -12.01 16.82
CA THR A 237 -15.92 -11.92 16.31
C THR A 237 -15.20 -10.68 16.87
N GLU A 238 -14.01 -10.89 17.41
CA GLU A 238 -13.17 -9.84 17.97
C GLU A 238 -12.08 -9.47 16.96
N LEU A 239 -11.98 -8.19 16.61
CA LEU A 239 -10.93 -7.67 15.74
C LEU A 239 -9.78 -7.20 16.64
N LYS A 240 -8.62 -7.86 16.54
CA LYS A 240 -7.42 -7.52 17.32
C LYS A 240 -6.47 -6.71 16.46
N LEU A 241 -6.48 -5.39 16.61
CA LEU A 241 -5.52 -4.52 15.93
C LEU A 241 -4.09 -4.82 16.40
N ILE A 242 -3.21 -5.14 15.45
CA ILE A 242 -1.78 -5.33 15.67
C ILE A 242 -1.07 -4.07 15.22
N ALA A 243 -0.55 -3.32 16.20
CA ALA A 243 0.23 -2.12 15.95
C ALA A 243 1.73 -2.44 15.93
N ALA A 244 2.49 -1.69 15.12
CA ALA A 244 3.94 -1.72 15.16
C ALA A 244 4.44 -1.28 16.54
N SER A 245 5.51 -1.89 17.04
CA SER A 245 6.06 -1.47 18.33
C SER A 245 6.56 -0.03 18.21
N ARG A 246 5.96 0.89 18.97
CA ARG A 246 6.56 2.21 19.16
C ARG A 246 7.68 2.02 20.17
N GLY A 247 8.93 2.17 19.73
CA GLY A 247 10.09 2.15 20.64
C GLY A 247 9.89 3.14 21.78
N LEU A 248 10.27 2.75 23.01
CA LEU A 248 10.13 3.53 24.25
C LEU A 248 10.93 4.85 24.28
N LEU A 249 11.63 5.19 23.18
CA LEU A 249 12.44 6.40 23.02
C LEU A 249 11.74 7.51 22.23
N GLY A 250 10.40 7.57 22.25
CA GLY A 250 9.62 8.71 21.77
C GLY A 250 9.76 9.98 22.65
N ARG A 251 10.94 10.23 23.23
CA ARG A 251 11.27 11.48 23.93
C ARG A 251 11.86 12.46 22.93
N LYS A 252 11.19 13.60 22.77
CA LYS A 252 11.67 14.75 21.98
C LYS A 252 13.12 15.10 22.35
N PRO A 253 14.05 15.21 21.40
CA PRO A 253 15.27 15.98 21.64
C PRO A 253 14.90 17.48 21.65
N PRO A 254 15.41 18.28 22.61
CA PRO A 254 15.28 19.73 22.55
C PRO A 254 16.30 20.26 21.53
N GLY A 255 15.84 20.95 20.47
CA GLY A 255 16.70 21.84 19.69
C GLY A 255 16.86 21.64 18.17
N GLY A 256 16.11 20.76 17.49
CA GLY A 256 16.21 20.52 16.03
C GLY A 256 15.09 21.11 15.15
N ILE A 257 14.20 21.92 15.74
CA ILE A 257 12.79 22.13 15.33
C ILE A 257 12.59 22.62 13.88
N ALA A 258 13.51 23.41 13.31
CA ALA A 258 13.25 24.12 12.05
C ALA A 258 13.34 23.22 10.81
N VAL A 259 14.39 22.40 10.68
CA VAL A 259 14.58 21.56 9.47
C VAL A 259 13.61 20.38 9.48
N GLU A 260 13.42 19.75 10.64
CA GLU A 260 12.53 18.59 10.80
C GLU A 260 11.05 18.95 10.54
N ALA A 261 10.61 20.12 10.98
CA ALA A 261 9.24 20.59 10.70
C ALA A 261 9.02 20.89 9.22
N VAL A 262 10.05 21.43 8.53
CA VAL A 262 9.99 21.71 7.09
C VAL A 262 9.92 20.40 6.30
N GLU A 263 10.75 19.40 6.63
CA GLU A 263 10.69 18.08 5.96
C GLU A 263 9.33 17.39 6.16
N ALA A 264 8.78 17.42 7.38
CA ALA A 264 7.46 16.84 7.68
C ALA A 264 6.33 17.52 6.89
N LEU A 265 6.40 18.85 6.72
CA LEU A 265 5.45 19.61 5.92
C LEU A 265 5.54 19.27 4.43
N VAL A 266 6.76 19.16 3.87
CA VAL A 266 6.97 18.77 2.48
C VAL A 266 6.41 17.38 2.22
N HIS A 267 6.73 16.40 3.06
CA HIS A 267 6.20 15.04 2.93
C HIS A 267 4.67 15.01 3.02
N SER A 268 4.07 15.75 3.96
CA SER A 268 2.62 15.83 4.09
C SER A 268 1.96 16.45 2.85
N ALA A 269 2.62 17.43 2.23
CA ALA A 269 2.15 18.04 0.98
C ALA A 269 2.26 17.06 -0.20
N GLU A 270 3.35 16.31 -0.32
CA GLU A 270 3.54 15.27 -1.35
C GLU A 270 2.53 14.13 -1.20
N GLU A 271 2.33 13.65 0.03
CA GLU A 271 1.35 12.62 0.33
C GLU A 271 -0.05 13.11 -0.05
N ARG A 272 -0.46 14.30 0.43
CA ARG A 272 -1.75 14.90 0.07
C ARG A 272 -1.91 15.09 -1.43
N SER A 273 -0.88 15.53 -2.13
CA SER A 273 -0.91 15.66 -3.59
C SER A 273 -1.14 14.32 -4.29
N THR A 274 -0.64 13.24 -3.71
CA THR A 274 -0.79 11.89 -4.27
C THR A 274 -2.19 11.33 -4.00
N TYR A 275 -2.79 11.61 -2.85
CA TYR A 275 -4.19 11.26 -2.59
C TYR A 275 -5.17 12.10 -3.43
N ALA A 276 -4.86 13.39 -3.64
CA ALA A 276 -5.70 14.30 -4.41
C ALA A 276 -5.95 13.84 -5.86
N ARG A 277 -5.03 13.07 -6.45
CA ARG A 277 -5.22 12.49 -7.80
C ARG A 277 -6.39 11.50 -7.87
N TYR A 278 -6.82 10.97 -6.73
CA TYR A 278 -7.95 10.07 -6.57
C TYR A 278 -9.21 10.77 -6.02
N GLY A 279 -9.17 12.10 -5.86
CA GLY A 279 -10.28 12.87 -5.27
C GLY A 279 -10.36 12.78 -3.75
N LEU A 280 -9.25 12.44 -3.08
CA LEU A 280 -9.13 12.28 -1.63
C LEU A 280 -8.30 13.39 -0.97
#